data_AF-A0A960BDY5-F1
#
_entry.id   AF-A0A960BDY5-F1
#
_cell.length_a   1.000
_cell.length_b   1.000
_cell.length_c   1.000
_cell.angle_alpha   90.00
_cell.angle_beta   90.00
_cell.angle_gamma   90.00
#
_symmetry.space_group_name_H-M   'P 1'
#
loop_
_entity.id
_entity.type
_entity.pdbx_description
1 polymer ?
#
loop_
_entity_poly.entity_id
_entity_poly.type
_entity_poly.pdbx_seq_one_letter_code
_entity_poly.pdbx_strand_id
1 'polypeptide(L)'
;MRAQAAAAAPAPVAESGGASGDVAAWASSAKSMSVKMCESGNNYSTNTGNGYYGAWQFDIPSWLANGGGAYASRPDLAPAWAQDQVAYNYYQVAGWGPWSCG
;
A
#
# COMPACT_ATOMS: atom_id res chain seq x y z
N MET A 1 28.46 -16.64 -22.72
CA MET A 1 28.21 -17.08 -21.34
C MET A 1 29.01 -16.20 -20.39
N ARG A 2 28.34 -15.35 -19.61
CA ARG A 2 28.87 -14.82 -18.36
C ARG A 2 27.72 -14.91 -17.35
N ALA A 3 27.83 -15.88 -16.45
CA ALA A 3 26.99 -15.95 -15.27
C ALA A 3 27.39 -14.80 -14.34
N GLN A 4 26.41 -14.06 -13.82
CA GLN A 4 26.62 -13.14 -12.72
C GLN A 4 25.87 -13.65 -11.49
N ALA A 5 26.66 -13.75 -10.42
CA ALA A 5 26.33 -14.29 -9.12
C ALA A 5 25.12 -13.61 -8.48
N ALA A 6 24.28 -14.43 -7.84
CA ALA A 6 23.22 -13.98 -6.96
C ALA A 6 23.84 -13.28 -5.74
N ALA A 7 23.62 -11.97 -5.62
CA ALA A 7 23.83 -11.25 -4.37
C ALA A 7 22.64 -11.55 -3.46
N ALA A 8 22.90 -12.18 -2.32
CA ALA A 8 21.92 -12.41 -1.28
C ALA A 8 21.38 -11.07 -0.77
N ALA A 9 20.07 -10.84 -0.96
CA ALA A 9 19.36 -9.73 -0.36
C ALA A 9 19.37 -9.90 1.18
N PRO A 10 19.49 -8.81 1.96
CA PRO A 10 19.34 -8.89 3.40
C PRO A 10 17.92 -9.38 3.74
N ALA A 11 17.83 -10.35 4.66
CA ALA A 11 16.57 -10.87 5.18
C ALA A 11 15.72 -9.72 5.76
N PRO A 12 14.39 -9.71 5.57
CA PRO A 12 13.55 -8.71 6.21
C PRO A 12 13.57 -8.98 7.71
N VAL A 13 13.97 -7.95 8.46
CA VAL A 13 13.58 -7.78 9.85
C VAL A 13 12.06 -7.82 9.87
N ALA A 14 11.50 -8.92 10.37
CA ALA A 14 10.09 -9.01 10.72
C ALA A 14 9.90 -8.19 11.99
N GLU A 15 9.80 -6.87 11.85
CA GLU A 15 9.07 -6.07 12.83
C GLU A 15 7.65 -6.62 12.86
N SER A 16 7.19 -6.99 14.05
CA SER A 16 5.84 -7.45 14.34
C SER A 16 4.81 -6.50 13.71
N GLY A 17 4.34 -6.89 12.53
CA GLY A 17 3.68 -6.02 11.55
C GLY A 17 2.25 -5.69 11.91
N GLY A 18 2.07 -4.88 12.95
CA GLY A 18 0.88 -4.06 13.11
C GLY A 18 1.18 -2.65 12.61
N ALA A 19 0.23 -2.02 11.92
CA ALA A 19 0.34 -0.59 11.64
C ALA A 19 0.51 0.18 12.96
N SER A 20 1.46 1.12 13.00
CA SER A 20 1.67 2.01 14.16
C SER A 20 0.36 2.74 14.50
N GLY A 21 0.15 3.11 15.76
CA GLY A 21 -1.05 3.85 16.18
C GLY A 21 -1.30 5.13 15.35
N ASP A 22 -0.22 5.81 14.96
CA ASP A 22 -0.27 7.00 14.09
C ASP A 22 -0.80 6.68 12.69
N VAL A 23 -0.46 5.52 12.14
CA VAL A 23 -0.93 5.07 10.82
C VAL A 23 -2.41 4.75 10.88
N ALA A 24 -2.85 4.04 11.92
CA ALA A 24 -4.28 3.74 12.12
C ALA A 24 -5.09 5.04 12.29
N ALA A 25 -4.58 6.02 13.05
CA ALA A 25 -5.21 7.32 13.22
C ALA A 25 -5.26 8.11 11.90
N TRP A 26 -4.15 8.13 11.13
CA TRP A 26 -4.11 8.78 9.82
C TRP A 26 -5.07 8.11 8.83
N ALA A 27 -5.09 6.78 8.75
CA ALA A 27 -5.93 6.02 7.83
C ALA A 27 -7.43 6.11 8.15
N SER A 28 -7.78 6.41 9.40
CA SER A 28 -9.16 6.68 9.85
C SER A 28 -9.53 8.17 9.82
N SER A 29 -8.61 9.06 9.44
CA SER A 29 -8.88 10.49 9.31
C SER A 29 -9.95 10.77 8.25
N ALA A 30 -10.65 11.90 8.37
CA ALA A 30 -11.69 12.30 7.42
C ALA A 30 -11.18 12.35 5.97
N LYS A 31 -9.95 12.82 5.75
CA LYS A 31 -9.36 12.88 4.41
C LYS A 31 -9.07 11.49 3.84
N SER A 32 -8.43 10.62 4.62
CA SER A 32 -8.16 9.23 4.24
C SER A 32 -9.44 8.46 3.94
N MET A 33 -10.47 8.64 4.76
CA MET A 33 -11.77 8.01 4.53
C MET A 33 -12.45 8.57 3.27
N SER A 34 -12.37 9.88 3.02
CA SER A 34 -12.89 10.48 1.77
C SER A 34 -12.23 9.86 0.54
N VAL A 35 -10.90 9.73 0.55
CA VAL A 35 -10.14 9.08 -0.52
C VAL A 35 -10.61 7.62 -0.69
N LYS A 36 -10.53 6.79 0.35
CA LYS A 36 -10.92 5.37 0.25
C LYS A 36 -12.37 5.18 -0.21
N MET A 37 -13.29 6.03 0.26
CA MET A 37 -14.69 5.99 -0.16
C MET A 37 -14.86 6.33 -1.64
N CYS A 38 -14.14 7.34 -2.14
CA CYS A 38 -14.23 7.73 -3.54
C CYS A 38 -13.53 6.73 -4.47
N GLU A 39 -12.36 6.23 -4.05
CA GLU A 39 -11.53 5.32 -4.83
C GLU A 39 -12.15 3.91 -4.93
N SER A 40 -12.69 3.38 -3.84
CA SER A 40 -13.15 1.98 -3.80
C SER A 40 -14.41 1.72 -2.98
N GLY A 41 -15.04 2.75 -2.40
CA GLY A 41 -16.09 2.57 -1.40
C GLY A 41 -15.56 2.02 -0.07
N ASN A 42 -14.29 2.29 0.25
CA ASN A 42 -13.58 1.76 1.42
C ASN A 42 -13.51 0.23 1.47
N ASN A 43 -13.46 -0.41 0.29
CA ASN A 43 -13.33 -1.85 0.16
C ASN A 43 -11.87 -2.23 -0.10
N TYR A 44 -11.28 -2.90 0.89
CA TYR A 44 -9.88 -3.36 0.87
C TYR A 44 -9.63 -4.55 -0.07
N SER A 45 -10.68 -5.25 -0.49
CA SER A 45 -10.59 -6.38 -1.42
C SER A 45 -10.94 -5.99 -2.86
N THR A 46 -11.07 -4.68 -3.15
CA THR A 46 -11.46 -4.21 -4.48
C THR A 46 -10.46 -4.64 -5.54
N ASN A 47 -10.98 -5.29 -6.58
CA ASN A 47 -10.27 -5.65 -7.79
C ASN A 47 -11.28 -5.72 -8.94
N THR A 48 -11.40 -4.63 -9.68
CA THR A 48 -12.36 -4.49 -10.80
C THR A 48 -11.75 -4.83 -12.16
N GLY A 49 -10.46 -5.18 -12.19
CA GLY A 49 -9.71 -5.38 -13.44
C GLY A 49 -9.26 -4.08 -14.12
N ASN A 50 -9.32 -2.93 -13.45
CA ASN A 50 -8.90 -1.63 -13.99
C ASN A 50 -7.39 -1.33 -13.82
N GLY A 51 -6.61 -2.27 -13.26
CA GLY A 51 -5.17 -2.10 -13.01
C GLY A 51 -4.82 -1.50 -11.64
N TYR A 52 -5.83 -1.16 -10.83
CA TYR A 52 -5.68 -0.66 -9.47
C TYR A 52 -6.38 -1.59 -8.48
N TYR A 53 -5.87 -1.64 -7.25
CA TYR A 53 -6.26 -2.65 -6.29
C TYR A 53 -6.42 -2.08 -4.88
N GLY A 54 -7.33 -2.69 -4.11
CA GLY A 54 -7.53 -2.43 -2.69
C GLY A 54 -8.22 -1.11 -2.36
N ALA A 55 -8.22 -0.73 -1.08
CA ALA A 55 -8.98 0.43 -0.61
C ALA A 55 -8.46 1.76 -1.15
N TRP A 56 -7.16 1.82 -1.38
CA TRP A 56 -6.44 3.02 -1.81
C TRP A 56 -6.21 3.07 -3.32
N GLN A 57 -6.76 2.10 -4.06
CA GLN A 57 -6.61 1.97 -5.52
C GLN A 57 -5.16 2.16 -5.96
N PHE A 58 -4.26 1.33 -5.41
CA PHE A 58 -2.86 1.33 -5.79
C PHE A 58 -2.64 0.62 -7.13
N ASP A 59 -1.79 1.16 -7.99
CA ASP A 59 -1.15 0.36 -9.04
C ASP A 59 -0.01 -0.50 -8.46
N ILE A 60 0.40 -1.54 -9.20
CA ILE A 60 1.45 -2.45 -8.75
C ILE A 60 2.82 -1.77 -8.59
N PRO A 61 3.30 -0.93 -9.53
CA PRO A 61 4.58 -0.25 -9.35
C PRO A 61 4.66 0.61 -8.09
N SER A 62 3.62 1.40 -7.80
CA SER A 62 3.53 2.24 -6.60
C SER A 62 3.42 1.40 -5.34
N TRP A 63 2.63 0.32 -5.37
CA TRP A 63 2.55 -0.63 -4.25
C TRP A 63 3.92 -1.19 -3.89
N LEU A 64 4.67 -1.68 -4.88
CA LEU A 64 5.99 -2.26 -4.67
C LEU A 64 7.02 -1.21 -4.25
N ALA A 65 7.00 -0.02 -4.87
CA ALA A 65 7.93 1.07 -4.55
C ALA A 65 7.79 1.57 -3.10
N ASN A 66 6.61 1.45 -2.50
CA ASN A 66 6.32 1.89 -1.14
C ASN A 66 6.34 0.76 -0.09
N GLY A 67 6.93 -0.39 -0.44
CA GLY A 67 7.17 -1.51 0.48
C GLY A 67 6.05 -2.54 0.56
N GLY A 68 5.00 -2.42 -0.24
CA GLY A 68 3.86 -3.33 -0.21
C GLY A 68 4.18 -4.78 -0.59
N GLY A 69 5.25 -4.98 -1.36
CA GLY A 69 5.76 -6.32 -1.71
C GLY A 69 6.15 -7.19 -0.51
N ALA A 70 6.40 -6.58 0.65
CA ALA A 70 6.64 -7.32 1.90
C ALA A 70 5.37 -8.00 2.45
N TYR A 71 4.18 -7.50 2.09
CA TYR A 71 2.90 -7.99 2.59
C TYR A 71 2.16 -8.87 1.57
N ALA A 72 2.13 -8.45 0.30
CA ALA A 72 1.53 -9.20 -0.78
C ALA A 72 2.01 -8.72 -2.15
N SER A 73 1.84 -9.55 -3.18
CA SER A 73 2.14 -9.16 -4.57
C SER A 73 1.19 -8.09 -5.13
N ARG A 74 -0.02 -7.95 -4.54
CA ARG A 74 -0.99 -6.91 -4.86
C ARG A 74 -1.68 -6.38 -3.60
N PRO A 75 -2.14 -5.12 -3.60
CA PRO A 75 -2.87 -4.52 -2.49
C PRO A 75 -4.11 -5.32 -2.03
N ASP A 76 -4.97 -5.77 -2.95
CA ASP A 76 -6.22 -6.49 -2.66
C ASP A 76 -6.02 -7.84 -1.94
N LEU A 77 -4.80 -8.37 -1.99
CA LEU A 77 -4.39 -9.60 -1.30
C LEU A 77 -3.76 -9.34 0.08
N ALA A 78 -3.46 -8.08 0.40
CA ALA A 78 -2.88 -7.67 1.67
C ALA A 78 -3.98 -7.37 2.70
N PRO A 79 -3.72 -7.62 4.00
CA PRO A 79 -4.63 -7.20 5.06
C PRO A 79 -4.78 -5.67 5.08
N ALA A 80 -5.93 -5.18 5.59
CA ALA A 80 -6.27 -3.77 5.55
C ALA A 80 -5.20 -2.85 6.17
N TRP A 81 -4.67 -3.24 7.33
CA TRP A 81 -3.60 -2.48 8.00
C TRP A 81 -2.33 -2.35 7.17
N ALA A 82 -2.01 -3.34 6.34
CA ALA A 82 -0.83 -3.30 5.47
C ALA A 82 -1.05 -2.33 4.31
N GLN A 83 -2.27 -2.29 3.77
CA GLN A 83 -2.62 -1.31 2.76
C GLN A 83 -2.55 0.12 3.31
N ASP A 84 -3.07 0.33 4.53
CA ASP A 84 -2.99 1.62 5.22
C ASP A 84 -1.54 2.04 5.52
N GLN A 85 -0.68 1.10 5.90
CA GLN A 85 0.75 1.36 6.09
C GLN A 85 1.45 1.79 4.81
N VAL A 86 1.19 1.10 3.69
CA VAL A 86 1.83 1.42 2.41
C VAL A 86 1.28 2.74 1.84
N ALA A 87 -0.02 3.00 2.03
CA ALA A 87 -0.64 4.29 1.74
C ALA A 87 0.01 5.42 2.54
N TYR A 88 0.23 5.21 3.84
CA TYR A 88 0.93 6.18 4.67
C TYR A 88 2.37 6.42 4.20
N ASN A 89 3.12 5.37 3.88
CA ASN A 89 4.47 5.50 3.33
C ASN A 89 4.47 6.34 2.04
N TYR A 90 3.54 6.05 1.13
CA TYR A 90 3.44 6.80 -0.12
C TYR A 90 3.06 8.26 0.12
N TYR A 91 2.11 8.50 1.02
CA TYR A 91 1.70 9.84 1.45
C TYR A 91 2.86 10.66 2.02
N GLN A 92 3.74 10.05 2.83
CA GLN A 92 4.90 10.75 3.40
C GLN A 92 5.89 11.26 2.33
N VAL A 93 5.90 10.65 1.14
CA VAL A 93 6.79 11.04 0.03
C VAL A 93 6.08 11.93 -0.98
N ALA A 94 4.85 11.60 -1.35
CA ALA A 94 4.11 12.24 -2.46
C ALA A 94 2.97 13.16 -2.01
N GLY A 95 2.69 13.22 -0.70
CA GLY A 95 1.49 13.86 -0.18
C GLY A 95 0.21 13.21 -0.74
N TRP A 96 -0.83 14.01 -0.91
CA TRP A 96 -2.12 13.56 -1.47
C TRP A 96 -2.14 13.50 -3.01
N GLY A 97 -1.06 13.91 -3.68
CA GLY A 97 -0.99 13.98 -5.15
C GLY A 97 -1.43 12.70 -5.90
N PRO A 98 -1.12 11.49 -5.40
CA PRO A 98 -1.57 10.25 -6.04
C PRO A 98 -3.08 9.99 -5.99
N TRP A 99 -3.81 10.62 -5.07
CA TRP A 99 -5.25 10.39 -4.86
C TRP A 99 -6.05 11.64 -5.18
N SER A 100 -6.54 11.72 -6.41
CA SER A 100 -7.34 12.85 -6.88
C SER A 100 -8.81 12.81 -6.46
N CYS A 101 -9.30 11.65 -6.01
CA CYS A 101 -10.71 11.45 -5.66
C CYS A 101 -11.09 11.96 -4.26
N GLY A 102 -10.25 12.78 -3.60
CA GLY A 102 -10.51 13.22 -2.21
C GLY A 102 -10.12 14.64 -1.92
#